data_AF-A0AAU4VEH3-F1
#
_entry.id   AF-A0AAU4VEH3-F1
#
_cell.length_a   1.000
_cell.length_b   1.000
_cell.length_c   1.000
_cell.angle_alpha   90.00
_cell.angle_beta   90.00
_cell.angle_gamma   90.00
#
_symmetry.space_group_name_H-M   'P 1'
#
loop_
_entity.id
_entity.type
_entity.pdbx_description
1 polymer ?
#
loop_
_entity_poly.entity_id
_entity_poly.type
_entity_poly.pdbx_seq_one_letter_code
_entity_poly.pdbx_strand_id
1 'polypeptide(L)'
;MSHRTVADVMTRNVATASPEASLKTVARSLDNNKVSALPVVDTRRHPIGIVSEADLLRRQAGLPDTEGRDPMRAAAPMDRASMGARTAGDLMSTPVLTARPEWGIVETARFLHERGVKRLPVVDETGTLVGIVSRTDLLRPMLRRDDAIRDEIVDDVLGRTLRITPGGVAVDVSEGVVSLSGRVEERSTIPVVERLCRSVDGVVSVDQALGYAVDDLSPVADPHRATH
;
A
#
# COMPACT_ATOMS: atom_id res chain seq x y z
N MET A 1 1.69 0.38 -17.11
CA MET A 1 1.40 1.43 -16.12
C MET A 1 1.84 0.90 -14.78
N SER A 2 2.69 1.62 -14.07
CA SER A 2 3.34 1.09 -12.87
C SER A 2 2.37 1.18 -11.70
N HIS A 3 1.78 0.06 -11.30
CA HIS A 3 1.15 0.01 -9.98
C HIS A 3 2.25 0.18 -8.94
N ARG A 4 2.09 1.14 -8.02
CA ARG A 4 3.04 1.26 -6.90
C ARG A 4 3.19 -0.08 -6.20
N THR A 5 4.43 -0.38 -5.91
CA THR A 5 4.84 -1.59 -5.25
C THR A 5 5.13 -1.30 -3.78
N VAL A 6 5.23 -2.37 -2.98
CA VAL A 6 5.70 -2.27 -1.59
C VAL A 6 7.09 -1.63 -1.52
N ALA A 7 7.98 -1.89 -2.48
CA ALA A 7 9.31 -1.30 -2.55
C ALA A 7 9.31 0.25 -2.59
N ASP A 8 8.25 0.85 -3.14
CA ASP A 8 8.12 2.30 -3.30
C ASP A 8 7.71 3.00 -2.00
N VAL A 9 7.10 2.27 -1.07
CA VAL A 9 6.52 2.83 0.17
C VAL A 9 7.09 2.23 1.46
N MET A 10 7.77 1.10 1.38
CA MET A 10 8.32 0.42 2.56
C MET A 10 9.40 1.24 3.25
N THR A 11 9.47 1.09 4.58
CA THR A 11 10.60 1.59 5.36
C THR A 11 11.76 0.60 5.27
N ARG A 12 12.91 1.04 4.75
CA ARG A 12 14.10 0.19 4.53
C ARG A 12 14.97 0.04 5.78
N ASN A 13 15.09 1.09 6.59
CA ASN A 13 15.83 1.03 7.84
C ASN A 13 14.95 0.44 8.94
N VAL A 14 14.94 -0.89 9.03
CA VAL A 14 14.08 -1.62 9.97
C VAL A 14 14.84 -1.93 11.25
N ALA A 15 14.38 -1.35 12.35
CA ALA A 15 14.78 -1.79 13.68
C ALA A 15 14.23 -3.21 13.93
N THR A 16 15.08 -4.11 14.42
CA THR A 16 14.75 -5.52 14.66
C THR A 16 15.07 -5.93 16.09
N ALA A 17 14.56 -7.08 16.51
CA ALA A 17 14.92 -7.73 17.77
C ALA A 17 15.46 -9.15 17.51
N SER A 18 16.40 -9.61 18.34
CA SER A 18 16.77 -11.03 18.44
C SER A 18 15.69 -11.79 19.22
N PRO A 19 15.42 -13.07 18.95
CA PRO A 19 14.48 -13.86 19.75
C PRO A 19 14.85 -13.89 21.25
N GLU A 20 16.14 -13.85 21.60
CA GLU A 20 16.62 -13.86 22.98
C GLU A 20 16.57 -12.47 23.64
N ALA A 21 16.25 -11.41 22.89
CA ALA A 21 16.26 -10.04 23.41
C ALA A 21 15.22 -9.90 24.54
N SER A 22 15.64 -9.35 25.68
CA SER A 22 14.73 -9.12 26.80
C SER A 22 13.63 -8.13 26.45
N LEU A 23 12.46 -8.27 27.07
CA LEU A 23 11.33 -7.37 26.81
C LEU A 23 11.62 -5.89 27.11
N LYS A 24 12.53 -5.61 28.07
CA LYS A 24 13.02 -4.25 28.33
C LYS A 24 13.85 -3.69 27.17
N THR A 25 14.64 -4.54 26.52
CA THR A 25 15.43 -4.18 25.33
C THR A 25 14.50 -3.92 24.14
N VAL A 26 13.47 -4.75 23.97
CA VAL A 26 12.42 -4.53 22.96
C VAL A 26 11.72 -3.19 23.19
N ALA A 27 11.23 -2.92 24.41
CA ALA A 27 10.58 -1.66 24.76
C ALA A 27 11.46 -0.43 24.49
N ARG A 28 12.74 -0.51 24.84
CA ARG A 28 13.71 0.56 24.55
C ARG A 28 13.91 0.76 23.05
N SER A 29 13.99 -0.33 22.28
CA SER A 29 14.15 -0.25 20.84
C SER A 29 12.91 0.35 20.16
N LEU A 30 11.70 0.02 20.61
CA LEU A 30 10.46 0.66 20.15
C LEU A 30 10.49 2.18 20.39
N ASP A 31 10.79 2.62 21.61
CA ASP A 31 10.83 4.04 21.97
C ASP A 31 11.94 4.82 21.23
N ASN A 32 13.16 4.27 21.17
CA ASN A 32 14.29 4.92 20.52
C ASN A 32 14.04 5.11 19.01
N ASN A 33 13.45 4.11 18.36
CA ASN A 33 13.18 4.16 16.92
C ASN A 33 11.83 4.83 16.59
N LYS A 34 11.02 5.19 17.60
CA LYS A 34 9.68 5.74 17.45
C LYS A 34 8.78 4.85 16.57
N VAL A 35 8.86 3.54 16.80
CA VAL A 35 8.07 2.51 16.10
C VAL A 35 7.28 1.67 17.08
N SER A 36 6.10 1.21 16.68
CA SER A 36 5.19 0.47 17.57
C SER A 36 5.34 -1.07 17.50
N ALA A 37 6.23 -1.59 16.65
CA ALA A 37 6.60 -3.01 16.61
C ALA A 37 7.92 -3.21 15.91
N LEU A 38 8.54 -4.35 16.19
CA LEU A 38 9.78 -4.82 15.60
C LEU A 38 9.57 -6.22 15.02
N PRO A 39 10.09 -6.50 13.82
CA PRO A 39 10.33 -7.87 13.41
C PRO A 39 11.35 -8.51 14.34
N VAL A 40 11.04 -9.72 14.79
CA VAL A 40 12.01 -10.61 15.45
C VAL A 40 12.69 -11.40 14.35
N VAL A 41 14.02 -11.37 14.30
CA VAL A 41 14.82 -11.98 13.23
C VAL A 41 15.84 -12.97 13.78
N ASP A 42 16.14 -14.00 12.99
CA ASP A 42 17.23 -14.94 13.28
C ASP A 42 18.63 -14.32 12.98
N THR A 43 19.69 -15.10 13.16
CA THR A 43 21.08 -14.68 12.90
C THR A 43 21.35 -14.38 11.42
N ARG A 44 20.51 -14.85 10.49
CA ARG A 44 20.57 -14.59 9.05
C ARG A 44 19.68 -13.41 8.62
N ARG A 45 19.07 -12.69 9.58
CA ARG A 45 18.07 -11.64 9.35
C ARG A 45 16.79 -12.14 8.68
N HIS A 46 16.45 -13.42 8.79
CA HIS A 46 15.12 -13.88 8.40
C HIS A 46 14.12 -13.53 9.50
N PRO A 47 12.97 -12.91 9.17
CA PRO A 47 11.94 -12.68 10.16
C PRO A 47 11.32 -14.01 10.58
N ILE A 48 11.20 -14.21 11.89
CA ILE A 48 10.61 -15.39 12.52
C ILE A 48 9.38 -15.06 13.37
N GLY A 49 9.14 -13.77 13.61
CA GLY A 49 7.96 -13.26 14.31
C GLY A 49 7.89 -11.73 14.33
N ILE A 50 6.86 -11.19 14.98
CA ILE A 50 6.69 -9.75 15.24
C ILE A 50 6.36 -9.55 16.71
N VAL A 51 6.97 -8.53 17.34
CA VAL A 51 6.64 -8.08 18.70
C VAL A 51 6.31 -6.59 18.69
N SER A 52 5.23 -6.20 19.35
CA SER A 52 4.69 -4.85 19.37
C SER A 52 4.43 -4.31 20.77
N GLU A 53 4.23 -3.00 20.86
CA GLU A 53 3.83 -2.32 22.11
C GLU A 53 2.58 -2.94 22.73
N ALA A 54 1.60 -3.29 21.90
CA ALA A 54 0.37 -3.92 22.38
C ALA A 54 0.64 -5.30 23.00
N ASP A 55 1.62 -6.06 22.49
CA ASP A 55 1.98 -7.36 23.06
C ASP A 55 2.66 -7.17 24.42
N LEU A 56 3.54 -6.17 24.55
CA LEU A 56 4.18 -5.81 25.82
C LEU A 56 3.15 -5.34 26.86
N LEU A 57 2.20 -4.50 26.46
CA LEU A 57 1.15 -3.98 27.33
C LEU A 57 0.18 -5.08 27.77
N ARG A 58 -0.26 -5.95 26.84
CA ARG A 58 -1.13 -7.09 27.19
C ARG A 58 -0.43 -8.01 28.18
N ARG A 59 0.85 -8.30 27.98
CA ARG A 59 1.66 -9.04 28.94
C ARG A 59 1.71 -8.36 30.30
N GLN A 60 1.95 -7.05 30.34
CA GLN A 60 2.06 -6.30 31.60
C GLN A 60 0.74 -6.27 32.38
N ALA A 61 -0.39 -6.19 31.67
CA ALA A 61 -1.73 -6.18 32.24
C ALA A 61 -2.31 -7.58 32.51
N GLY A 62 -1.62 -8.65 32.09
CA GLY A 62 -2.13 -10.02 32.19
C GLY A 62 -3.37 -10.30 31.34
N LEU A 63 -3.55 -9.58 30.24
CA LEU A 63 -4.75 -9.64 29.40
C LEU A 63 -4.65 -10.75 28.33
N PRO A 64 -5.77 -11.43 28.00
CA PRO A 64 -5.83 -12.39 26.89
C PRO A 64 -5.72 -11.70 25.52
N ASP A 65 -5.34 -12.46 24.48
CA ASP A 65 -5.26 -11.94 23.10
C ASP A 65 -6.66 -11.79 22.49
N THR A 66 -7.25 -10.60 22.64
CA THR A 66 -8.56 -10.24 22.08
C THR A 66 -8.49 -9.66 20.67
N GLU A 67 -7.30 -9.26 20.19
CA GLU A 67 -7.12 -8.63 18.87
C GLU A 67 -6.95 -9.67 17.73
N GLY A 68 -7.05 -10.97 18.02
CA GLY A 68 -7.02 -12.03 17.00
C GLY A 68 -5.70 -12.12 16.23
N ARG A 69 -4.58 -11.74 16.86
CA ARG A 69 -3.26 -11.69 16.21
C ARG A 69 -2.68 -13.08 15.99
N ASP A 70 -3.19 -14.07 16.70
CA ASP A 70 -2.88 -15.48 16.51
C ASP A 70 -4.20 -16.30 16.39
N PRO A 71 -4.65 -16.61 15.16
CA PRO A 71 -5.87 -17.39 14.94
C PRO A 71 -5.76 -18.83 15.50
N MET A 72 -4.54 -19.31 15.80
CA MET A 72 -4.30 -20.64 16.36
C MET A 72 -4.40 -20.65 17.90
N ARG A 73 -4.28 -19.49 18.55
CA ARG A 73 -4.39 -19.32 20.02
C ARG A 73 -5.81 -19.03 20.53
N ALA A 74 -6.76 -18.67 19.67
CA ALA A 74 -8.12 -18.32 20.06
C ALA A 74 -8.88 -19.42 20.84
N ALA A 75 -8.39 -20.66 20.82
CA ALA A 75 -8.99 -21.80 21.51
C ALA A 75 -8.34 -22.17 22.86
N ALA A 76 -7.27 -21.49 23.30
CA ALA A 76 -6.56 -21.88 24.53
C ALA A 76 -7.08 -21.14 25.78
N PRO A 77 -7.43 -21.85 26.87
CA PRO A 77 -7.83 -21.21 28.13
C PRO A 77 -6.65 -20.44 28.72
N MET A 78 -6.83 -19.11 28.87
CA MET A 78 -5.94 -18.15 29.54
C MET A 78 -4.45 -18.53 29.56
N ASP A 79 -3.71 -18.02 28.57
CA ASP A 79 -2.30 -18.32 28.32
C ASP A 79 -1.36 -17.96 29.49
N ARG A 80 -1.26 -18.85 30.49
CA ARG A 80 -0.27 -18.77 31.59
C ARG A 80 1.17 -18.66 31.07
N ALA A 81 1.44 -19.08 29.83
CA ALA A 81 2.76 -18.98 29.21
C ALA A 81 3.16 -17.51 28.92
N SER A 82 2.20 -16.66 28.52
CA SER A 82 2.47 -15.24 28.24
C SER A 82 2.85 -14.43 29.49
N MET A 83 2.39 -14.82 30.68
CA MET A 83 2.81 -14.21 31.96
C MET A 83 4.30 -14.45 32.25
N GLY A 84 4.80 -15.61 31.83
CA GLY A 84 6.19 -16.05 31.98
C GLY A 84 7.16 -15.54 30.91
N ALA A 85 6.66 -14.90 29.83
CA ALA A 85 7.49 -14.42 28.73
C ALA A 85 8.57 -13.44 29.23
N ARG A 86 9.83 -13.72 28.89
CA ARG A 86 10.97 -12.86 29.28
C ARG A 86 11.69 -12.28 28.08
N THR A 87 11.53 -12.91 26.93
CA THR A 87 12.23 -12.57 25.69
C THR A 87 11.26 -12.22 24.56
N ALA A 88 11.77 -11.62 23.49
CA ALA A 88 11.01 -11.31 22.30
C ALA A 88 10.44 -12.58 21.66
N GLY A 89 11.21 -13.67 21.62
CA GLY A 89 10.79 -14.97 21.09
C GLY A 89 9.64 -15.61 21.86
N ASP A 90 9.58 -15.41 23.18
CA ASP A 90 8.46 -15.90 24.00
C ASP A 90 7.15 -15.17 23.72
N LEU A 91 7.24 -13.88 23.32
CA LEU A 91 6.09 -12.98 23.21
C LEU A 91 5.63 -12.77 21.75
N MET A 92 6.51 -12.98 20.78
CA MET A 92 6.23 -12.66 19.37
C MET A 92 5.06 -13.46 18.80
N SER A 93 4.35 -12.86 17.85
CA SER A 93 3.39 -13.58 17.02
C SER A 93 4.12 -14.35 15.92
N THR A 94 3.75 -15.63 15.74
CA THR A 94 4.31 -16.57 14.77
C THR A 94 3.19 -17.47 14.22
N PRO A 95 3.22 -17.93 12.96
CA PRO A 95 4.21 -17.62 11.91
C PRO A 95 4.14 -16.16 11.46
N VAL A 96 5.29 -15.59 11.10
CA VAL A 96 5.33 -14.23 10.55
C VAL A 96 4.76 -14.22 9.13
N LEU A 97 3.84 -13.31 8.87
CA LEU A 97 3.39 -13.01 7.52
C LEU A 97 4.33 -11.98 6.90
N THR A 98 4.83 -12.25 5.69
CA THR A 98 5.78 -11.39 4.98
C THR A 98 5.23 -10.92 3.65
N ALA A 99 5.65 -9.74 3.20
CA ALA A 99 5.40 -9.23 1.86
C ALA A 99 6.65 -9.31 0.99
N ARG A 100 6.47 -9.17 -0.32
CA ARG A 100 7.56 -9.02 -1.28
C ARG A 100 7.67 -7.57 -1.76
N PRO A 101 8.88 -7.08 -2.10
CA PRO A 101 9.06 -5.73 -2.63
C PRO A 101 8.17 -5.44 -3.85
N GLU A 102 7.96 -6.43 -4.71
CA GLU A 102 7.21 -6.35 -5.97
C GLU A 102 5.68 -6.38 -5.81
N TRP A 103 5.15 -6.65 -4.60
CA TRP A 103 3.69 -6.69 -4.39
C TRP A 103 3.05 -5.32 -4.61
N GLY A 104 1.86 -5.30 -5.22
CA GLY A 104 1.08 -4.07 -5.38
C GLY A 104 0.59 -3.53 -4.03
N ILE A 105 0.56 -2.21 -3.87
CA ILE A 105 0.10 -1.57 -2.63
C ILE A 105 -1.37 -1.89 -2.29
N VAL A 106 -2.24 -2.01 -3.30
CA VAL A 106 -3.68 -2.28 -3.13
C VAL A 106 -3.90 -3.72 -2.64
N GLU A 107 -3.21 -4.68 -3.25
CA GLU A 107 -3.26 -6.09 -2.84
C GLU A 107 -2.68 -6.26 -1.44
N THR A 108 -1.60 -5.56 -1.14
CA THR A 108 -0.99 -5.53 0.21
C THR A 108 -1.96 -4.94 1.24
N ALA A 109 -2.69 -3.87 0.90
CA ALA A 109 -3.70 -3.28 1.78
C ALA A 109 -4.84 -4.26 2.09
N ARG A 110 -5.35 -4.95 1.06
CA ARG A 110 -6.36 -6.02 1.22
C ARG A 110 -5.83 -7.15 2.09
N PHE A 111 -4.61 -7.61 1.83
CA PHE A 111 -3.97 -8.66 2.63
C PHE A 111 -3.85 -8.27 4.11
N LEU A 112 -3.36 -7.06 4.41
CA LEU A 112 -3.29 -6.55 5.79
C LEU A 112 -4.67 -6.50 6.46
N HIS A 113 -5.71 -6.12 5.73
CA HIS A 113 -7.08 -6.04 6.23
C HIS A 113 -7.65 -7.43 6.51
N GLU A 114 -7.64 -8.32 5.52
CA GLU A 114 -8.18 -9.68 5.59
C GLU A 114 -7.48 -10.52 6.67
N ARG A 115 -6.16 -10.36 6.83
CA ARG A 115 -5.37 -11.08 7.83
C ARG A 115 -5.37 -10.42 9.20
N GLY A 116 -6.02 -9.26 9.37
CA GLY A 116 -6.07 -8.55 10.64
C GLY A 116 -4.74 -7.96 11.12
N VAL A 117 -3.67 -8.04 10.33
CA VAL A 117 -2.33 -7.57 10.72
C VAL A 117 -2.12 -6.10 10.37
N LYS A 118 -1.31 -5.40 11.18
CA LYS A 118 -1.08 -3.95 11.02
C LYS A 118 0.11 -3.61 10.13
N ARG A 119 0.99 -4.58 9.88
CA ARG A 119 2.24 -4.43 9.12
C ARG A 119 2.79 -5.78 8.69
N LEU A 120 3.66 -5.76 7.67
CA LEU A 120 4.37 -6.92 7.15
C LEU A 120 5.87 -6.58 7.05
N PRO A 121 6.76 -7.42 7.60
CA PRO A 121 8.14 -7.47 7.18
C PRO A 121 8.21 -7.77 5.68
N VAL A 122 9.07 -7.06 4.97
CA VAL A 122 9.31 -7.24 3.53
C VAL A 122 10.61 -8.02 3.36
N VAL A 123 10.55 -9.11 2.61
CA VAL A 123 11.69 -10.01 2.42
C VAL A 123 12.08 -10.16 0.95
N ASP A 124 13.38 -10.32 0.69
CA ASP A 124 13.89 -10.66 -0.64
C ASP A 124 13.69 -12.15 -0.98
N GLU A 125 14.12 -12.57 -2.17
CA GLU A 125 14.08 -13.96 -2.67
C GLU A 125 14.69 -15.00 -1.73
N THR A 126 15.66 -14.61 -0.90
CA THR A 126 16.32 -15.51 0.07
C THR A 126 15.57 -15.60 1.40
N GLY A 127 14.54 -14.77 1.60
CA GLY A 127 13.81 -14.63 2.86
C GLY A 127 14.42 -13.59 3.81
N THR A 128 15.44 -12.85 3.36
CA THR A 128 16.14 -11.86 4.19
C THR A 128 15.30 -10.59 4.32
N LEU A 129 15.21 -10.05 5.53
CA LEU A 129 14.47 -8.81 5.80
C LEU A 129 15.12 -7.60 5.11
N VAL A 130 14.40 -7.01 4.15
CA VAL A 130 14.82 -5.82 3.39
C VAL A 130 13.97 -4.57 3.67
N GLY A 131 12.84 -4.71 4.38
CA GLY A 131 11.98 -3.60 4.71
C GLY A 131 10.83 -3.97 5.64
N ILE A 132 9.99 -2.98 5.96
CA ILE A 132 8.71 -3.18 6.63
C ILE A 132 7.67 -2.25 6.01
N VAL A 133 6.45 -2.73 5.83
CA VAL A 133 5.33 -1.94 5.33
C VAL A 133 4.16 -2.02 6.30
N SER A 134 3.63 -0.86 6.70
CA SER A 134 2.47 -0.73 7.57
C SER A 134 1.26 -0.18 6.80
N ARG A 135 0.05 -0.28 7.39
CA ARG A 135 -1.15 0.34 6.80
C ARG A 135 -0.96 1.84 6.53
N THR A 136 -0.26 2.55 7.41
CA THR A 136 0.03 3.98 7.23
C THR A 136 0.96 4.23 6.05
N ASP A 137 1.93 3.35 5.79
CA ASP A 137 2.82 3.48 4.64
C ASP A 137 2.06 3.35 3.32
N LEU A 138 1.04 2.49 3.27
CA LEU A 138 0.17 2.32 2.11
C LEU A 138 -0.71 3.55 1.82
N LEU A 139 -0.92 4.43 2.79
CA LEU A 139 -1.68 5.68 2.62
C LEU A 139 -0.81 6.86 2.15
N ARG A 140 0.53 6.74 2.17
CA ARG A 140 1.44 7.81 1.74
C ARG A 140 1.16 8.38 0.34
N PRO A 141 0.76 7.59 -0.67
CA PRO A 141 0.39 8.14 -1.97
C PRO A 141 -0.74 9.18 -1.90
N MET A 142 -1.68 9.04 -0.94
CA MET A 142 -2.78 9.99 -0.75
C MET A 142 -2.36 11.31 -0.10
N LEU A 143 -1.11 11.42 0.36
CA LEU A 143 -0.54 12.66 0.93
C LEU A 143 0.18 13.50 -0.13
N ARG A 144 0.09 13.11 -1.42
CA ARG A 144 0.62 13.93 -2.51
C ARG A 144 -0.17 15.24 -2.59
N ARG A 145 0.56 16.33 -2.84
CA ARG A 145 -0.04 17.64 -3.05
C ARG A 145 -0.68 17.68 -4.45
N ASP A 146 -1.80 18.40 -4.55
CA ASP A 146 -2.58 18.49 -5.78
C ASP A 146 -1.78 19.05 -6.96
N ASP A 147 -0.89 20.01 -6.72
CA ASP A 147 0.03 20.57 -7.72
C ASP A 147 0.94 19.48 -8.32
N ALA A 148 1.54 18.64 -7.48
CA ALA A 148 2.39 17.54 -7.93
C ALA A 148 1.61 16.43 -8.66
N ILE A 149 0.32 16.23 -8.37
CA ILE A 149 -0.55 15.32 -9.12
C ILE A 149 -0.85 15.92 -10.49
N ARG A 150 -1.25 17.20 -10.51
CA ARG A 150 -1.57 17.94 -11.73
C ARG A 150 -0.40 17.97 -12.69
N ASP A 151 0.80 18.31 -12.22
CA ASP A 151 1.99 18.43 -13.06
C ASP A 151 2.36 17.08 -13.70
N GLU A 152 2.26 15.98 -12.95
CA GLU A 152 2.47 14.63 -13.50
C GLU A 152 1.42 14.27 -14.57
N ILE A 153 0.14 14.60 -14.34
CA ILE A 153 -0.91 14.37 -15.35
C ILE A 153 -0.64 15.18 -16.61
N VAL A 154 -0.32 16.47 -16.49
CA VAL A 154 -0.08 17.36 -17.63
C VAL A 154 1.16 16.94 -18.41
N ASP A 155 2.29 16.72 -17.72
CA ASP A 155 3.56 16.47 -18.36
C ASP A 155 3.69 15.02 -18.85
N ASP A 156 3.35 14.04 -18.01
CA ASP A 156 3.59 12.63 -18.31
C ASP A 156 2.42 11.96 -19.01
N VAL A 157 1.19 12.12 -18.50
CA VAL A 157 0.02 11.46 -19.08
C VAL A 157 -0.39 12.14 -20.38
N LEU A 158 -0.71 13.43 -20.34
CA LEU A 158 -1.19 14.16 -21.51
C LEU A 158 -0.05 14.47 -22.48
N GLY A 159 1.08 14.98 -21.99
CA GLY A 159 2.22 15.40 -22.80
C GLY A 159 3.03 14.25 -23.39
N ARG A 160 3.60 13.37 -22.56
CA ARG A 160 4.51 12.31 -23.03
C ARG A 160 3.79 11.07 -23.55
N THR A 161 2.79 10.59 -22.80
CA THR A 161 2.14 9.30 -23.08
C THR A 161 1.11 9.42 -24.20
N LEU A 162 0.20 10.38 -24.10
CA LEU A 162 -0.87 10.58 -25.07
C LEU A 162 -0.54 11.61 -26.16
N ARG A 163 0.50 12.43 -25.97
CA ARG A 163 0.91 13.50 -26.90
C ARG A 163 -0.23 14.45 -27.28
N ILE A 164 -1.10 14.74 -26.32
CA ILE A 164 -2.18 15.70 -26.48
C ILE A 164 -1.59 17.11 -26.52
N THR A 165 -2.08 17.94 -27.44
CA THR A 165 -1.63 19.31 -27.60
C THR A 165 -1.78 20.10 -26.29
N PRO A 166 -0.74 20.83 -25.85
CA PRO A 166 -0.83 21.68 -24.66
C PRO A 166 -2.04 22.64 -24.75
N GLY A 167 -2.87 22.65 -23.70
CA GLY A 167 -4.08 23.46 -23.65
C GLY A 167 -5.34 22.87 -24.30
N GLY A 168 -5.25 21.71 -24.96
CA GLY A 168 -6.43 20.99 -25.47
C GLY A 168 -7.30 20.41 -24.35
N VAL A 169 -6.66 20.00 -23.27
CA VAL A 169 -7.30 19.51 -22.04
C VAL A 169 -6.78 20.32 -20.85
N ALA A 170 -7.70 20.97 -20.14
CA ALA A 170 -7.43 21.61 -18.86
C ALA A 170 -7.56 20.58 -17.73
N VAL A 171 -6.59 20.64 -16.80
CA VAL A 171 -6.48 19.76 -15.64
C VAL A 171 -6.48 20.63 -14.39
N ASP A 172 -7.45 20.37 -13.52
CA ASP A 172 -7.51 20.90 -12.17
C ASP A 172 -7.53 19.75 -11.17
N VAL A 173 -6.90 19.93 -10.01
CA VAL A 173 -6.83 18.91 -8.96
C VAL A 173 -7.13 19.57 -7.62
N SER A 174 -8.07 19.00 -6.89
CA SER A 174 -8.45 19.44 -5.54
C SER A 174 -8.74 18.23 -4.67
N GLU A 175 -8.06 18.10 -3.53
CA GLU A 175 -8.21 16.96 -2.60
C GLU A 175 -8.02 15.60 -3.32
N GLY A 176 -7.07 15.54 -4.27
CA GLY A 176 -6.83 14.37 -5.12
C GLY A 176 -7.94 14.06 -6.15
N VAL A 177 -8.98 14.89 -6.26
CA VAL A 177 -10.01 14.78 -7.31
C VAL A 177 -9.53 15.51 -8.56
N VAL A 178 -9.36 14.77 -9.65
CA VAL A 178 -8.92 15.32 -10.94
C VAL A 178 -10.14 15.72 -11.75
N SER A 179 -10.22 16.99 -12.12
CA SER A 179 -11.23 17.51 -13.05
C SER A 179 -10.61 17.75 -14.42
N LEU A 180 -11.11 17.06 -15.44
CA LEU A 180 -10.67 17.16 -16.82
C LEU A 180 -11.72 17.86 -17.67
N SER A 181 -11.34 18.92 -18.38
CA SER A 181 -12.24 19.64 -19.30
C SER A 181 -11.52 20.05 -20.59
N GLY A 182 -12.28 20.27 -21.67
CA GLY A 182 -11.71 20.65 -22.96
C GLY A 182 -12.11 19.69 -24.08
N ARG A 183 -11.24 19.50 -25.06
CA ARG A 183 -11.49 18.62 -26.21
C ARG A 183 -10.29 17.73 -26.53
N VAL A 184 -10.58 16.52 -26.95
CA VAL A 184 -9.63 15.59 -27.57
C VAL A 184 -9.97 15.43 -29.06
N GLU A 185 -9.06 14.87 -29.84
CA GLU A 185 -9.31 14.62 -31.27
C GLU A 185 -10.36 13.51 -31.46
N GLU A 186 -10.11 12.33 -30.89
CA GLU A 186 -10.93 11.13 -31.07
C GLU A 186 -11.75 10.81 -29.82
N ARG A 187 -13.00 10.37 -30.00
CA ARG A 187 -13.89 9.98 -28.90
C ARG A 187 -13.32 8.80 -28.11
N SER A 188 -12.64 7.85 -28.77
CA SER A 188 -11.98 6.72 -28.10
C SER A 188 -10.87 7.12 -27.13
N THR A 189 -10.30 8.32 -27.26
CA THR A 189 -9.25 8.82 -26.38
C THR A 189 -9.77 9.17 -24.98
N ILE A 190 -11.03 9.58 -24.84
CA ILE A 190 -11.63 9.97 -23.55
C ILE A 190 -11.49 8.87 -22.47
N PRO A 191 -11.97 7.63 -22.68
CA PRO A 191 -11.84 6.57 -21.67
C PRO A 191 -10.38 6.17 -21.42
N VAL A 192 -9.48 6.39 -22.38
CA VAL A 192 -8.04 6.16 -22.20
C VAL A 192 -7.48 7.21 -21.25
N VAL A 193 -7.70 8.50 -21.50
CA VAL A 193 -7.27 9.61 -20.63
C VAL A 193 -7.73 9.38 -19.20
N GLU A 194 -9.03 9.10 -19.01
CA GLU A 194 -9.63 8.84 -17.70
C GLU A 194 -8.92 7.68 -16.98
N ARG A 195 -8.70 6.57 -17.67
CA ARG A 195 -8.01 5.40 -17.11
C ARG A 195 -6.56 5.69 -16.75
N LEU A 196 -5.84 6.44 -17.59
CA LEU A 196 -4.45 6.78 -17.31
C LEU A 196 -4.36 7.73 -16.10
N CYS A 197 -5.23 8.76 -16.04
CA CYS A 197 -5.26 9.69 -14.91
C CYS A 197 -5.60 8.99 -13.59
N ARG A 198 -6.57 8.05 -13.59
CA ARG A 198 -6.89 7.23 -12.41
C ARG A 198 -5.72 6.38 -11.90
N SER A 199 -4.73 6.14 -12.73
CA SER A 199 -3.54 5.36 -12.35
C SER A 199 -2.41 6.23 -11.79
N VAL A 200 -2.53 7.56 -11.85
CA VAL A 200 -1.56 8.48 -11.25
C VAL A 200 -1.68 8.42 -9.72
N ASP A 201 -0.54 8.39 -9.06
CA ASP A 201 -0.51 8.30 -7.61
C ASP A 201 -1.12 9.53 -6.95
N GLY A 202 -1.94 9.32 -5.92
CA GLY A 202 -2.63 10.39 -5.20
C GLY A 202 -3.98 10.78 -5.80
N VAL A 203 -4.31 10.28 -6.99
CA VAL A 203 -5.64 10.47 -7.58
C VAL A 203 -6.68 9.62 -6.83
N VAL A 204 -7.69 10.28 -6.30
CA VAL A 204 -8.83 9.68 -5.59
C VAL A 204 -9.95 9.34 -6.56
N SER A 205 -10.28 10.29 -7.44
CA SER A 205 -11.27 10.13 -8.50
C SER A 205 -10.93 11.01 -9.70
N VAL A 206 -11.56 10.72 -10.83
CA VAL A 206 -11.44 11.51 -12.05
C VAL A 206 -12.84 11.80 -12.55
N ASP A 207 -13.17 13.09 -12.61
CA ASP A 207 -14.37 13.63 -13.22
C ASP A 207 -13.99 14.28 -14.54
N GLN A 208 -14.66 13.89 -15.62
CA GLN A 208 -14.33 14.39 -16.96
C GLN A 208 -15.54 14.97 -17.66
N ALA A 209 -15.33 16.10 -18.31
CA ALA A 209 -16.26 16.78 -19.21
C ALA A 209 -15.54 17.11 -20.53
N LEU A 210 -14.99 16.08 -21.18
CA LEU A 210 -14.25 16.19 -22.43
C LEU A 210 -15.16 16.06 -23.65
N GLY A 211 -15.04 17.00 -24.58
CA GLY A 211 -15.57 16.87 -25.93
C GLY A 211 -14.59 16.16 -26.87
N TYR A 212 -15.04 15.79 -28.07
CA TYR A 212 -14.21 15.19 -29.12
C TYR A 212 -14.40 15.89 -30.47
N ALA A 213 -13.41 15.85 -31.36
CA ALA A 213 -13.53 16.39 -32.72
C ALA A 213 -14.14 15.37 -33.70
N VAL A 214 -13.75 14.10 -33.58
CA VAL A 214 -14.16 12.99 -34.44
C VAL A 214 -14.79 11.88 -33.58
N ASP A 215 -15.98 11.40 -33.97
CA ASP A 215 -16.57 10.19 -33.39
C ASP A 215 -16.10 8.96 -34.17
N ASP A 216 -14.97 8.40 -33.73
CA ASP A 216 -14.33 7.20 -34.27
C ASP A 216 -14.93 5.88 -33.71
N LEU A 217 -15.90 5.98 -32.80
CA LEU A 217 -16.60 4.83 -32.20
C LEU A 217 -18.00 4.62 -32.79
N SER A 218 -18.53 5.60 -33.51
CA SER A 218 -19.76 5.44 -34.27
C SER A 218 -19.53 4.48 -35.44
N PRO A 219 -20.39 3.46 -35.64
CA PRO A 219 -20.28 2.61 -36.82
C PRO A 219 -20.40 3.47 -38.07
N VAL A 220 -19.42 3.37 -38.97
CA VAL A 220 -19.51 3.98 -40.30
C VAL A 220 -20.82 3.50 -40.92
N ALA A 221 -21.73 4.43 -41.22
CA ALA A 221 -22.95 4.10 -41.92
C ALA A 221 -22.54 3.50 -43.27
N ASP A 222 -22.70 2.18 -43.41
CA ASP A 222 -22.43 1.46 -44.65
C ASP A 222 -23.39 2.02 -45.73
N PRO A 223 -22.89 2.78 -46.72
CA PRO A 223 -23.75 3.39 -47.73
C PRO A 223 -24.41 2.35 -48.64
N HIS A 224 -24.05 1.06 -48.53
CA HIS A 224 -24.60 -0.03 -49.33
C HIS A 224 -25.75 -0.81 -48.69
N ARG A 225 -26.19 -0.48 -47.46
CA ARG A 225 -27.29 -1.21 -46.79
C ARG A 225 -28.70 -0.75 -47.15
N ALA A 226 -28.86 0.09 -48.16
CA ALA A 226 -30.15 0.60 -48.64
C ALA A 226 -30.53 0.05 -50.02
N THR A 227 -30.41 -1.26 -50.27
CA THR A 227 -31.25 -1.96 -51.25
C THR A 227 -31.16 -3.45 -51.00
N HIS A 228 -32.20 -4.03 -50.38
CA HIS A 228 -32.84 -5.29 -50.79
C HIS A 228 -33.99 -5.65 -49.85
#